data_AF-A0A5C1A6H1-F1
#
_entry.id   AF-A0A5C1A6H1-F1
#
_cell.length_a   1.000
_cell.length_b   1.000
_cell.length_c   1.000
_cell.angle_alpha   90.00
_cell.angle_beta   90.00
_cell.angle_gamma   90.00
#
_symmetry.space_group_name_H-M   'P 1'
#
loop_
_entity.id
_entity.type
_entity.pdbx_description
1 polymer ?
#
loop_
_entity_poly.entity_id
_entity_poly.type
_entity_poly.pdbx_seq_one_letter_code
_entity_poly.pdbx_strand_id
1 'polypeptide(L)' 'MGSTILHLTYGDIRGDDEKGIEIGRRIKRALETAGFTVVWDEAIKTRLLVKGIKWQRRLSE' A
#
# COMPACT_ATOMS: atom_id res chain seq x y z
N MET A 1 -10.70 15.52 -13.22
CA MET A 1 -9.63 14.54 -13.52
C MET A 1 -9.60 13.54 -12.36
N GLY A 2 -9.89 12.26 -12.60
CA GLY A 2 -9.92 11.26 -11.52
C GLY A 2 -8.51 11.01 -10.97
N SER A 3 -8.34 11.01 -9.65
CA SER A 3 -7.07 10.65 -9.03
C SER A 3 -6.82 9.15 -9.18
N THR A 4 -5.73 8.77 -9.85
CA THR A 4 -5.30 7.36 -9.99
C THR A 4 -4.52 6.97 -8.73
N ILE A 5 -5.19 6.32 -7.77
CA ILE A 5 -4.61 5.89 -6.50
C ILE A 5 -4.98 4.43 -6.23
N LEU A 6 -3.97 3.59 -6.02
CA LEU A 6 -4.14 2.25 -5.48
C LEU A 6 -4.05 2.31 -3.94
N HIS A 7 -5.04 1.74 -3.27
CA HIS A 7 -5.06 1.61 -1.82
C HIS A 7 -4.63 0.20 -1.43
N LEU A 8 -3.55 0.07 -0.65
CA LEU A 8 -3.06 -1.21 -0.15
C LEU A 8 -3.34 -1.32 1.36
N THR A 9 -4.02 -2.40 1.74
CA THR A 9 -4.12 -2.83 3.14
C THR A 9 -2.96 -3.78 3.43
N TYR A 10 -2.57 -3.82 4.70
CA TYR A 10 -1.48 -4.64 5.20
C TYR A 10 -1.78 -5.00 6.65
N GLY A 11 -1.06 -5.97 7.19
CA GLY A 11 -1.22 -6.43 8.56
C GLY A 11 -0.49 -7.77 8.76
N ASP A 12 -0.24 -8.10 10.02
CA ASP A 12 0.22 -9.44 10.39
C ASP A 12 -0.95 -10.43 10.37
N ILE A 13 -0.71 -11.65 9.88
CA ILE A 13 -1.78 -12.66 9.74
C ILE A 13 -2.35 -13.12 11.08
N ARG A 14 -1.61 -12.95 12.18
CA ARG A 14 -2.04 -13.27 13.54
C ARG A 14 -2.65 -12.05 14.25
N GLY A 15 -2.74 -10.90 13.59
CA GLY A 15 -3.30 -9.67 14.14
C GLY A 15 -2.34 -8.93 15.09
N ASP A 16 -1.03 -9.16 14.97
CA ASP A 16 -0.03 -8.41 15.72
C ASP A 16 0.20 -7.03 15.07
N ASP A 17 -0.27 -5.97 15.72
CA ASP A 17 -0.21 -4.60 15.21
C ASP A 17 1.23 -4.09 15.00
N GLU A 18 2.16 -4.44 15.90
CA GLU A 18 3.56 -4.00 15.79
C GLU A 18 4.23 -4.65 14.57
N LYS A 19 4.02 -5.96 14.38
CA LYS A 19 4.46 -6.65 13.15
C LYS A 19 3.76 -6.13 11.92
N GLY A 20 2.48 -5.79 12.02
CA GLY A 20 1.71 -5.16 10.96
C GLY A 20 2.34 -3.85 10.48
N ILE A 21 2.73 -2.97 11.41
CA ILE A 21 3.43 -1.71 11.09
C ILE A 21 4.79 -2.01 10.43
N GLU A 22 5.54 -3.00 10.92
CA GLU A 22 6.81 -3.39 10.30
C GLU A 22 6.60 -3.87 8.84
N ILE A 23 5.58 -4.69 8.59
CA ILE A 23 5.18 -5.13 7.25
C ILE A 23 4.84 -3.92 6.37
N GLY A 24 4.05 -2.96 6.89
CA GLY A 24 3.70 -1.72 6.20
C GLY A 24 4.95 -0.92 5.77
N ARG A 25 5.94 -0.77 6.67
CA ARG A 25 7.22 -0.11 6.37
C ARG A 25 8.00 -0.84 5.28
N ARG A 26 8.04 -2.17 5.32
CA ARG A 26 8.71 -3.00 4.30
C ARG A 26 8.05 -2.83 2.93
N ILE A 27 6.71 -2.83 2.85
CA ILE A 27 5.96 -2.61 1.61
C ILE A 27 6.24 -1.20 1.06
N LYS A 28 6.11 -0.17 1.90
CA LYS A 28 6.38 1.23 1.51
C LYS A 28 7.78 1.36 0.91
N ARG A 29 8.80 0.86 1.60
CA ARG A 29 10.21 0.92 1.16
C ARG A 29 10.41 0.21 -0.18
N ALA A 30 9.82 -0.97 -0.37
CA ALA A 30 9.94 -1.71 -1.62
C ALA A 30 9.33 -0.95 -2.80
N LEU A 31 8.14 -0.37 -2.62
CA LEU A 31 7.47 0.42 -3.64
C LEU A 31 8.22 1.73 -3.97
N GLU A 32 8.70 2.44 -2.95
CA GLU A 32 9.50 3.67 -3.15
C GLU A 32 10.83 3.37 -3.85
N THR A 33 11.49 2.25 -3.50
CA THR A 33 12.70 1.79 -4.19
C THR A 33 12.44 1.46 -5.66
N ALA A 34 11.24 0.98 -5.99
CA ALA A 34 10.81 0.74 -7.37
C ALA A 34 10.34 2.01 -8.11
N GLY A 35 10.43 3.20 -7.49
CA GLY A 35 10.08 4.49 -8.08
C GLY A 35 8.63 4.92 -7.91
N PHE A 36 7.82 4.20 -7.13
CA PHE A 36 6.45 4.61 -6.84
C PHE A 36 6.39 5.66 -5.73
N THR A 37 5.44 6.59 -5.84
CA THR A 37 5.12 7.52 -4.75
C THR A 37 4.10 6.90 -3.82
N VAL A 38 4.47 6.67 -2.56
CA VAL A 38 3.60 6.09 -1.54
C VAL A 38 3.36 7.07 -0.41
N VAL A 39 2.09 7.31 -0.06
CA VAL A 39 1.71 8.14 1.09
C VAL A 39 1.09 7.24 2.17
N TRP A 40 1.67 7.27 3.36
CA TRP A 40 1.22 6.51 4.53
C TRP A 40 1.75 7.18 5.81
N ASP A 41 0.94 7.20 6.86
CA ASP A 41 1.18 7.88 8.15
C ASP A 41 1.71 6.94 9.24
N GLU A 42 2.10 5.72 8.88
CA GLU A 42 2.60 4.69 9.79
C GLU A 42 1.56 4.12 10.79
N ALA A 43 0.28 4.40 10.61
CA ALA A 43 -0.77 3.88 11.48
C ALA A 43 -1.40 2.58 10.95
N ILE A 44 -1.48 1.54 11.78
CA ILE A 44 -1.98 0.20 11.42
C ILE A 44 -3.40 0.19 10.83
N LYS A 45 -4.23 1.18 11.19
CA LYS A 45 -5.63 1.29 10.73
C LYS A 45 -5.77 2.06 9.42
N THR A 46 -4.68 2.57 8.84
CA THR A 46 -4.69 3.31 7.56
C THR A 46 -4.13 2.44 6.44
N ARG A 47 -4.24 2.93 5.20
CA ARG A 47 -3.80 2.22 3.98
C ARG A 47 -2.61 2.93 3.37
N LEU A 48 -1.73 2.18 2.70
CA LEU A 48 -0.74 2.80 1.84
C LEU A 48 -1.43 3.31 0.57
N LEU A 49 -1.23 4.59 0.26
CA LEU A 49 -1.77 5.25 -0.92
C LEU A 49 -0.69 5.33 -2.00
N VAL A 50 -0.72 4.42 -2.97
CA VAL A 50 0.21 4.42 -4.08
C VAL A 50 -0.33 5.32 -5.19
N LYS A 51 0.33 6.46 -5.42
CA LYS A 51 -0.08 7.46 -6.40
C LYS A 51 0.31 7.02 -7.81
N GLY A 52 -0.39 7.54 -8.81
CA GLY A 52 -0.08 7.30 -10.23
C GLY A 52 -0.45 5.89 -10.73
N ILE A 53 -1.03 5.03 -9.88
CA ILE A 53 -1.50 3.71 -10.27
C ILE A 53 -3.01 3.73 -10.47
N LYS A 54 -3.44 3.45 -11.70
CA LYS A 54 -4.84 3.15 -12.00
C LYS A 54 -5.03 1.63 -11.86
N TRP A 55 -5.53 1.20 -10.71
CA TRP A 55 -5.91 -0.20 -10.55
C TRP A 55 -7.08 -0.53 -11.45
N GLN A 56 -6.93 -1.55 -12.29
CA GLN A 56 -7.98 -2.01 -13.18
C GLN A 56 -8.10 -3.52 -13.06
N ARG A 57 -9.33 -4.02 -13.04
CA ARG A 57 -9.58 -5.44 -13.16
C ARG A 57 -9.02 -5.91 -14.50
N ARG A 58 -8.14 -6.91 -14.49
CA ARG A 58 -7.73 -7.59 -15.71
C ARG A 58 -8.98 -8.20 -16.35
N LEU A 59 -9.31 -7.79 -17.57
CA LEU A 59 -10.31 -8.48 -18.37
C LEU A 59 -9.67 -9.81 -18.77
N SER A 60 -10.31 -10.93 -18.44
CA SER A 60 -10.00 -12.22 -19.04
C SER A 60 -10.35 -12.14 -20.53
N GLU A 61 -9.46 -12.63 -21.40
CA GLU A 61 -9.81 -12.94 -22.79
C GLU A 61 -10.91 -14.01 -22.85
#